data_AF-A0A2S5GDV9-F1
#
_entry.id   AF-A0A2S5GDV9-F1
#
_cell.length_a   1.000
_cell.length_b   1.000
_cell.length_c   1.000
_cell.angle_alpha   90.00
_cell.angle_beta   90.00
_cell.angle_gamma   90.00
#
_symmetry.space_group_name_H-M   'P 1'
#
loop_
_entity.id
_entity.type
_entity.pdbx_description
1 polymer ?
#
loop_
_entity_poly.entity_id
_entity_poly.type
_entity_poly.pdbx_seq_one_letter_code
_entity_poly.pdbx_strand_id
1 'polypeptide(L)' 'MYKSLIGVIMLLISAVLYGAKYIAAVSGGVEHTQWSTEEFALQLSFVPVPMSVFIYLSALIGVLYFIWGSWDLWKDSQK' A
#
# COMPACT_ATOMS: atom_id res chain seq x y z
N MET A 1 -19.16 2.08 -12.33
CA MET A 1 -19.07 1.03 -11.29
C MET A 1 -17.75 0.24 -11.31
N TYR A 2 -17.42 -0.50 -12.38
CA TYR A 2 -16.19 -1.33 -12.43
C TYR A 2 -14.87 -0.58 -12.15
N LYS A 3 -14.73 0.68 -12.62
CA LYS A 3 -13.54 1.50 -12.41
C LYS A 3 -13.26 1.79 -10.93
N SER A 4 -14.30 2.11 -10.15
CA SER A 4 -14.17 2.37 -8.72
C SER A 4 -13.76 1.11 -7.97
N LEU A 5 -14.35 -0.05 -8.32
CA LEU A 5 -13.97 -1.35 -7.74
C LEU A 5 -12.49 -1.69 -7.99
N ILE A 6 -12.00 -1.50 -9.23
CA ILE A 6 -10.57 -1.67 -9.55
C ILE A 6 -9.70 -0.75 -8.69
N GLY A 7 -10.13 0.51 -8.51
CA GLY A 7 -9.46 1.47 -7.64
C GLY A 7 -9.34 0.97 -6.19
N VAL A 8 -10.46 0.50 -5.62
CA VAL A 8 -10.49 -0.05 -4.25
C VAL A 8 -9.60 -1.28 -4.10
N ILE A 9 -9.61 -2.20 -5.07
CA ILE A 9 -8.77 -3.40 -5.06
C ILE A 9 -7.28 -3.01 -5.07
N MET A 10 -6.89 -2.05 -5.90
CA MET A 10 -5.50 -1.59 -5.97
C MET A 10 -5.05 -0.88 -4.68
N LEU A 11 -5.93 -0.10 -4.05
CA LEU A 11 -5.68 0.47 -2.72
C LEU A 11 -5.52 -0.61 -1.65
N LEU A 12 -6.35 -1.65 -1.68
CA LEU A 12 -6.24 -2.79 -0.77
C LEU A 12 -4.90 -3.51 -0.95
N ILE A 13 -4.49 -3.78 -2.19
CA ILE A 13 -3.19 -4.37 -2.50
C ILE A 13 -2.05 -3.51 -1.95
N SER A 14 -2.10 -2.18 -2.16
CA SER A 14 -1.12 -1.27 -1.59
C SER A 14 -1.05 -1.35 -0.06
N ALA A 15 -2.21 -1.41 0.61
CA ALA A 15 -2.27 -1.49 2.07
C ALA A 15 -1.67 -2.81 2.58
N VAL A 16 -1.97 -3.93 1.91
CA VAL A 16 -1.41 -5.25 2.23
C VAL A 16 0.10 -5.26 2.01
N LEU A 17 0.59 -4.72 0.88
CA LEU A 17 2.02 -4.64 0.60
C LEU A 17 2.75 -3.74 1.63
N TYR A 18 2.14 -2.61 2.02
CA TYR A 18 2.68 -1.75 3.06
C TYR A 18 2.77 -2.50 4.39
N GLY A 19 1.71 -3.17 4.83
CA GLY A 19 1.74 -3.99 6.04
C GLY A 19 2.81 -5.09 5.97
N ALA A 20 2.90 -5.80 4.84
CA ALA A 20 3.88 -6.86 4.62
C ALA A 20 5.32 -6.34 4.73
N LYS A 21 5.62 -5.13 4.26
CA LYS A 21 6.95 -4.50 4.39
C LYS A 21 7.36 -4.35 5.86
N TYR A 22 6.46 -3.88 6.71
CA TYR A 22 6.76 -3.69 8.13
C TYR A 22 6.75 -5.00 8.91
N ILE A 23 5.87 -5.95 8.58
CA ILE A 23 5.89 -7.30 9.16
C ILE A 23 7.20 -8.01 8.83
N ALA A 24 7.70 -7.88 7.59
CA ALA A 24 9.00 -8.43 7.20
C ALA A 24 10.15 -7.81 8.01
N ALA A 25 10.16 -6.49 8.22
CA ALA A 25 11.16 -5.83 9.05
C ALA A 25 11.13 -6.32 10.51
N VAL A 26 9.93 -6.51 11.08
CA VAL A 26 9.74 -7.09 12.42
C VAL A 26 10.28 -8.52 12.50
N SER A 27 10.08 -9.33 11.46
CA SER A 27 10.54 -10.72 11.43
C SER A 27 12.06 -10.88 11.51
N GLY A 28 12.83 -9.87 11.10
CA GLY A 28 14.30 -9.86 11.22
C GLY A 28 14.82 -9.58 12.64
N GLY A 29 13.96 -9.12 13.55
CA GLY A 29 14.35 -8.72 14.91
C GLY A 29 13.82 -9.63 16.03
N VAL A 30 13.14 -10.73 15.70
CA VAL A 30 12.33 -11.56 16.63
C VAL A 30 13.15 -12.11 17.82
N GLU A 31 14.46 -12.16 17.70
CA GLU A 31 15.38 -12.60 18.75
C GLU A 31 15.61 -11.57 19.88
N HIS A 32 15.14 -10.33 19.71
CA HIS A 32 15.28 -9.25 20.69
C HIS A 32 13.91 -8.77 21.21
N THR A 33 13.81 -8.59 22.53
CA THR A 33 12.57 -8.18 23.22
C THR A 33 12.24 -6.70 23.08
N GLN A 34 13.21 -5.88 22.68
CA GLN A 34 13.07 -4.45 22.43
C GLN A 34 13.96 -4.06 21.26
N TRP A 35 13.51 -3.09 20.45
CA TRP A 35 14.30 -2.48 19.39
C TRP A 35 14.39 -0.99 19.60
N SER A 36 15.58 -0.45 19.45
CA SER A 36 15.78 0.98 19.20
C SER A 36 15.26 1.33 17.80
N THR A 37 15.02 2.62 17.58
CA THR A 37 14.62 3.15 16.27
C THR A 37 15.66 2.87 15.18
N GLU A 38 16.94 2.83 15.54
CA GLU A 38 18.05 2.59 14.63
C GLU A 38 18.09 1.13 14.18
N GLU A 39 17.89 0.19 15.12
CA GLU A 39 17.82 -1.25 14.83
C GLU A 39 16.64 -1.56 13.92
N PHE A 40 15.47 -0.97 14.20
CA PHE A 40 14.30 -1.15 13.33
C PHE A 40 14.52 -0.57 11.93
N ALA A 41 15.15 0.61 11.83
CA ALA A 41 15.47 1.22 10.55
C ALA A 41 16.46 0.37 9.73
N LEU A 42 17.44 -0.25 10.40
CA LEU A 42 18.35 -1.20 9.78
C LEU A 42 17.60 -2.42 9.24
N GLN A 43 16.69 -3.01 10.02
CA GLN A 43 15.87 -4.14 9.55
C GLN A 43 14.98 -3.76 8.36
N LEU A 44 14.39 -2.55 8.40
CA LEU A 44 13.60 -2.03 7.29
C LEU A 44 14.43 -1.80 6.02
N SER A 45 15.74 -1.52 6.15
CA SER A 45 16.65 -1.34 5.02
C SER A 45 16.94 -2.64 4.24
N PHE A 46 16.78 -3.80 4.89
CA PHE A 46 16.89 -5.10 4.21
C PHE A 46 15.65 -5.43 3.37
N VAL A 47 14.54 -4.72 3.56
CA VAL A 47 13.35 -4.92 2.73
C VAL A 47 13.62 -4.37 1.31
N PRO A 48 13.44 -5.16 0.25
CA PRO A 48 13.81 -4.76 -1.10
C PRO A 48 13.14 -3.45 -1.55
N VAL A 49 13.92 -2.53 -2.09
CA VAL A 49 13.44 -1.26 -2.67
C VAL A 49 12.30 -1.46 -3.68
N PRO A 50 12.32 -2.47 -4.59
CA PRO A 50 11.21 -2.72 -5.51
C PRO A 50 9.85 -2.92 -4.81
N MET A 51 9.83 -3.45 -3.59
CA MET A 51 8.60 -3.60 -2.82
C MET A 51 7.96 -2.23 -2.51
N SER A 52 8.79 -1.24 -2.15
CA SER A 52 8.31 0.13 -1.93
C SER A 52 7.77 0.75 -3.22
N VAL A 53 8.41 0.47 -4.36
CA VAL A 53 7.93 0.93 -5.68
C VAL A 53 6.53 0.36 -5.97
N PHE A 54 6.31 -0.95 -5.75
CA PHE A 54 5.01 -1.56 -5.98
C PHE A 54 3.92 -1.04 -5.03
N ILE A 55 4.25 -0.74 -3.77
CA ILE A 55 3.33 -0.07 -2.83
C ILE A 55 2.86 1.26 -3.44
N TYR A 56 3.79 2.14 -3.81
CA TYR A 56 3.41 3.46 -4.31
C TYR A 56 2.71 3.42 -5.67
N LEU A 57 3.11 2.52 -6.58
CA LEU A 57 2.45 2.35 -7.87
C LEU A 57 1.01 1.84 -7.71
N SER A 58 0.79 0.82 -6.88
CA SER A 58 -0.56 0.30 -6.63
C SER A 58 -1.45 1.34 -5.93
N ALA A 59 -0.91 2.10 -4.97
CA ALA A 59 -1.61 3.23 -4.37
C ALA A 59 -2.02 4.28 -5.42
N LEU A 60 -1.08 4.71 -6.26
CA LEU A 60 -1.32 5.74 -7.27
C LEU A 60 -2.40 5.30 -8.27
N ILE A 61 -2.27 4.09 -8.82
CA ILE A 61 -3.27 3.53 -9.74
C ILE A 61 -4.62 3.41 -9.04
N GLY A 62 -4.63 2.96 -7.78
CA GLY A 62 -5.84 2.83 -6.97
C GLY A 62 -6.59 4.16 -6.80
N VAL A 63 -5.89 5.22 -6.41
CA VAL A 63 -6.46 6.57 -6.27
C VAL A 63 -7.02 7.07 -7.60
N LEU A 64 -6.27 6.94 -8.69
CA LEU A 64 -6.71 7.42 -10.02
C LEU A 64 -8.00 6.74 -10.48
N TYR A 65 -8.07 5.40 -10.36
CA TYR A 65 -9.25 4.64 -10.75
C TYR A 65 -10.45 4.87 -9.83
N PHE A 66 -10.20 5.04 -8.53
CA PHE A 66 -11.26 5.33 -7.56
C PHE A 66 -11.89 6.71 -7.82
N ILE A 67 -11.08 7.75 -8.01
CA ILE A 67 -11.57 9.10 -8.30
C ILE A 67 -12.31 9.11 -9.63
N TRP A 68 -11.73 8.53 -10.68
CA TRP A 68 -12.37 8.48 -11.99
C TRP A 68 -13.71 7.72 -11.94
N GLY A 69 -13.72 6.55 -11.30
CA GLY A 69 -14.94 5.77 -11.14
C GLY A 69 -16.03 6.49 -10.34
N SER A 70 -15.64 7.27 -9.32
CA SER A 70 -16.56 8.06 -8.51
C SER A 70 -17.11 9.27 -9.28
N TRP A 71 -16.26 9.92 -10.08
CA TRP A 71 -16.68 11.03 -10.94
C TRP A 71 -17.70 10.60 -11.98
N ASP A 72 -17.48 9.46 -12.65
CA ASP A 72 -18.42 8.91 -13.63
C ASP A 72 -19.78 8.61 -12.97
N LEU A 73 -19.78 7.98 -11.78
CA LEU A 73 -21.02 7.70 -11.03
C LEU A 73 -21.77 8.98 -10.65
N TRP A 74 -21.05 9.98 -10.16
CA TRP A 74 -21.64 11.27 -9.79
C TRP A 74 -22.26 11.96 -11.01
N LYS A 75 -21.54 11.98 -12.14
CA LYS A 75 -22.04 12.56 -13.39
C LYS A 75 -23.29 11.85 -13.91
N ASP A 76 -23.33 10.52 -13.84
CA ASP A 76 -24.49 9.74 -14.27
C ASP A 76 -25.70 9.95 -13.34
N SER A 77 -25.48 10.28 -12.07
CA SER A 77 -26.55 10.56 -11.09
C SER A 77 -27.21 11.94 -11.27
N GLN A 78 -26.61 12.83 -12.08
CA GLN A 78 -27.14 14.17 -12.38
C GLN A 78 -27.90 14.23 -13.71
N LYS A 79 -28.01 13.10 -14.43
CA LYS A 79 -28.81 12.96 -15.65
C LYS A 79 -30.17 12.36 -15.33
#